data_AF-A0A1H1YQS9-F1
#
_entry.id   AF-A0A1H1YQS9-F1
#
_cell.length_a   1.000
_cell.length_b   1.000
_cell.length_c   1.000
_cell.angle_alpha   90.00
_cell.angle_beta   90.00
_cell.angle_gamma   90.00
#
_symmetry.space_group_name_H-M   'P 1'
#
loop_
_entity.id
_entity.type
_entity.pdbx_description
1 polymer ?
#
loop_
_entity_poly.entity_id
_entity_poly.type
_entity_poly.pdbx_seq_one_letter_code
_entity_poly.pdbx_strand_id
1 'polypeptide(L)'
;MNNQRRLFLSQMSLVAGIAALSKPMNSMATISKRINTLYTAKTDVTIYHTNDLHGNIDAVYNNMGGLKQIKTMLNNQETDGLLLDGGDFLDRSNSVAQQREVIHTMNAMGYHAAAIGNHELAFGQDHLAALVPLMEFTLVNCNYHFNNKLGELVKPYIIINSGQYKIGITGVGQQVAGVFYNDAIQCANKMAKQLKEDEHCDLVICLSHLGCQQENGNPDNKMLARESEHIDMIISGHNQELMNGQLVMQNKNKHEVIISQAAWNGLMIGKTVFSFSNGKQKSHIDARYLVPGQPYGQKFATSFAGLRLIKEQSVLV
;
A
#
# COMPACT_ATOMS: atom_id res chain seq x y z
N MET A 1 38.71 -48.94 50.33
CA MET A 1 37.87 -49.39 51.46
C MET A 1 36.68 -48.48 51.55
N ASN A 2 35.49 -49.07 51.46
CA ASN A 2 34.22 -48.67 52.09
C ASN A 2 33.75 -47.21 51.99
N ASN A 3 32.48 -46.92 51.80
CA ASN A 3 31.32 -47.71 51.45
C ASN A 3 30.24 -46.66 51.27
N GLN A 4 29.39 -46.87 50.28
CA GLN A 4 27.94 -46.81 50.42
C GLN A 4 27.36 -45.99 51.59
N ARG A 5 26.52 -45.01 51.23
CA ARG A 5 25.06 -45.07 51.47
C ARG A 5 24.40 -43.86 50.80
N ARG A 6 23.55 -44.13 49.79
CA ARG A 6 22.08 -43.93 49.82
C ARG A 6 21.73 -42.45 50.01
N LEU A 7 21.42 -41.69 48.96
CA LEU A 7 20.20 -41.78 48.14
C LEU A 7 18.94 -41.77 49.02
N PHE A 8 18.57 -40.61 49.55
CA PHE A 8 17.18 -40.22 49.78
C PHE A 8 17.07 -38.72 50.08
N LEU A 9 15.97 -38.12 49.64
CA LEU A 9 15.60 -36.70 49.73
C LEU A 9 16.07 -35.82 48.57
N SER A 10 15.48 -36.15 47.41
CA SER A 10 14.87 -35.16 46.53
C SER A 10 14.00 -34.16 47.32
N GLN A 11 13.99 -32.92 46.83
CA GLN A 11 13.04 -31.84 47.05
C GLN A 11 13.35 -30.81 48.16
N MET A 12 13.37 -29.56 47.70
CA MET A 12 13.27 -28.27 48.41
C MET A 12 14.54 -27.91 49.22
N SER A 13 15.32 -26.88 48.85
CA SER A 13 14.82 -25.50 48.81
C SER A 13 15.90 -24.53 48.33
N LEU A 14 15.43 -23.56 47.54
CA LEU A 14 15.97 -22.22 47.30
C LEU A 14 17.38 -22.03 46.70
N VAL A 15 17.33 -21.97 45.36
CA VAL A 15 18.04 -21.01 44.50
C VAL A 15 18.23 -19.64 45.18
N ALA A 16 19.48 -19.27 45.42
CA ALA A 16 19.92 -17.89 45.55
C ALA A 16 21.31 -17.75 44.95
N GLY A 17 21.46 -16.87 43.95
CA GLY A 17 22.75 -16.32 43.56
C GLY A 17 23.45 -16.95 42.35
N ILE A 18 22.88 -16.78 41.16
CA ILE A 18 23.71 -16.68 39.94
C ILE A 18 23.53 -15.27 39.39
N ALA A 19 24.39 -14.34 39.83
CA ALA A 19 24.64 -13.09 39.14
C ALA A 19 25.68 -13.35 38.04
N ALA A 20 25.26 -14.09 37.01
CA ALA A 20 25.98 -14.12 35.74
C ALA A 20 25.50 -12.92 34.91
N LEU A 21 26.44 -12.03 34.57
CA LEU A 21 26.28 -10.93 33.64
C LEU A 21 25.99 -11.47 32.23
N SER A 22 24.73 -11.81 31.99
CA SER A 22 24.12 -11.88 30.66
C SER A 22 22.89 -10.97 30.69
N LYS A 23 22.92 -9.88 29.92
CA LYS A 23 21.83 -8.90 29.85
C LYS A 23 20.50 -9.61 29.53
N PRO A 24 19.44 -9.43 30.34
CA PRO A 24 18.13 -9.97 30.00
C PRO A 24 17.47 -9.05 28.98
N MET A 25 17.41 -9.51 27.72
CA MET A 25 16.33 -9.14 26.82
C MET A 25 15.03 -9.66 27.44
N ASN A 26 14.17 -8.75 27.91
CA ASN A 26 12.72 -8.90 27.91
C ASN A 26 12.07 -7.60 28.41
N SER A 27 11.66 -6.76 27.47
CA SER A 27 10.42 -5.99 27.62
C SER A 27 9.50 -6.42 26.50
N MET A 28 8.69 -7.44 26.81
CA MET A 28 7.51 -7.83 26.04
C MET A 28 6.30 -7.20 26.72
N ALA A 29 5.76 -6.13 26.14
CA ALA A 29 4.35 -5.75 26.26
C ALA A 29 4.02 -4.56 25.34
N THR A 30 3.93 -4.81 24.04
CA THR A 30 2.76 -4.41 23.24
C THR A 30 2.72 -5.39 22.09
N ILE A 31 1.84 -6.38 22.18
CA ILE A 31 1.56 -7.33 21.12
C ILE A 31 0.86 -6.52 20.01
N SER A 32 1.65 -5.84 19.17
CA SER A 32 1.26 -5.65 17.78
C SER A 32 1.18 -7.04 17.20
N LYS A 33 0.03 -7.41 16.62
CA LYS A 33 -0.11 -8.59 15.76
C LYS A 33 0.92 -8.44 14.63
N ARG A 34 2.16 -8.83 14.86
CA ARG A 34 3.12 -9.11 13.80
C ARG A 34 2.48 -10.21 12.97
N ILE A 35 2.32 -9.93 11.69
CA ILE A 35 1.91 -10.91 10.68
C ILE A 35 2.80 -12.13 10.88
N ASN A 36 2.19 -13.22 11.36
CA ASN A 36 2.88 -14.50 11.49
C ASN A 36 3.18 -14.99 10.08
N THR A 37 4.36 -14.67 9.54
CA THR A 37 4.91 -15.34 8.36
C THR A 37 5.42 -16.73 8.77
N LEU A 38 4.52 -17.56 9.29
CA LEU A 38 4.75 -19.00 9.30
C LEU A 38 4.69 -19.43 7.83
N TYR A 39 5.72 -20.16 7.37
CA TYR A 39 5.79 -20.86 6.08
C TYR A 39 4.50 -21.66 5.87
N THR A 40 3.48 -21.01 5.31
CA THR A 40 2.28 -21.64 4.82
C THR A 40 2.45 -21.76 3.31
N ALA A 41 1.98 -22.86 2.76
CA ALA A 41 1.88 -23.12 1.32
C ALA A 41 0.85 -22.18 0.66
N LYS A 42 0.88 -20.88 1.00
CA LYS A 42 -0.01 -19.89 0.44
C LYS A 42 0.48 -19.61 -0.97
N THR A 43 -0.34 -20.02 -1.92
CA THR A 43 -0.14 -19.77 -3.35
C THR A 43 -0.56 -18.36 -3.75
N ASP A 44 -0.93 -17.52 -2.79
CA ASP A 44 -1.64 -16.27 -3.06
C ASP A 44 -0.90 -15.06 -2.50
N VAL A 45 -0.92 -13.96 -3.27
CA VAL A 45 -0.47 -12.64 -2.86
C VAL A 45 -1.68 -11.72 -2.83
N THR A 46 -1.99 -11.17 -1.66
CA THR A 46 -3.10 -10.21 -1.52
C THR A 46 -2.58 -8.79 -1.47
N ILE A 47 -3.17 -7.93 -2.31
CA ILE A 47 -2.89 -6.50 -2.38
C ILE A 47 -4.16 -5.75 -1.97
N TYR A 48 -4.04 -4.93 -0.93
CA TYR A 48 -5.01 -3.93 -0.54
C TYR A 48 -4.51 -2.56 -0.97
N HIS A 49 -5.39 -1.69 -1.45
CA HIS A 49 -5.00 -0.31 -1.72
C HIS A 49 -6.09 0.73 -1.53
N THR A 50 -5.60 1.93 -1.28
CA THR A 50 -6.33 3.20 -1.31
C THR A 50 -5.65 4.15 -2.29
N ASN A 51 -6.25 5.31 -2.48
CA ASN A 51 -5.71 6.47 -3.18
C ASN A 51 -6.54 7.69 -2.74
N ASP A 52 -6.03 8.90 -2.96
CA ASP A 52 -6.79 10.14 -2.83
C ASP A 52 -7.48 10.27 -1.46
N LEU A 53 -6.79 9.89 -0.37
CA LEU A 53 -7.35 9.97 0.98
C LEU A 53 -7.61 11.43 1.40
N HIS A 54 -6.85 12.40 0.86
CA HIS A 54 -6.97 13.83 1.12
C HIS A 54 -7.05 14.17 2.62
N GLY A 55 -6.28 13.46 3.43
CA GLY A 55 -6.21 13.63 4.88
C GLY A 55 -7.46 13.22 5.67
N ASN A 56 -8.41 12.51 5.06
CA ASN A 56 -9.64 12.09 5.75
C ASN A 56 -9.37 10.94 6.72
N ILE A 57 -9.34 11.26 8.01
CA ILE A 57 -9.19 10.27 9.09
C ILE A 57 -10.57 9.73 9.52
N ASP A 58 -11.53 10.62 9.69
CA ASP A 58 -12.90 10.29 10.10
C ASP A 58 -13.81 9.97 8.91
N ALA A 59 -14.97 9.40 9.21
CA ALA A 59 -15.97 9.10 8.18
C ALA A 59 -16.43 10.37 7.47
N VAL A 60 -16.57 10.28 6.14
CA VAL A 60 -16.88 11.43 5.28
C VAL A 60 -18.35 11.45 4.84
N TYR A 61 -19.02 10.29 4.80
CA TYR A 61 -20.43 10.23 4.41
C TYR A 61 -21.17 9.06 5.04
N ASN A 62 -22.22 9.33 5.84
CA ASN A 62 -23.07 8.30 6.46
C ASN A 62 -22.26 7.15 7.09
N ASN A 63 -21.26 7.50 7.91
CA ASN A 63 -20.31 6.57 8.55
C ASN A 63 -19.34 5.83 7.58
N MET A 64 -19.40 6.09 6.28
CA MET A 64 -18.47 5.56 5.28
C MET A 64 -17.27 6.48 5.05
N GLY A 65 -16.18 5.87 4.58
CA GLY A 65 -14.94 6.56 4.25
C GLY A 65 -14.03 6.87 5.44
N GLY A 66 -12.87 7.44 5.15
CA GLY A 66 -11.86 7.78 6.15
C GLY A 66 -11.05 6.59 6.69
N LEU A 67 -9.83 6.89 7.13
CA LEU A 67 -8.87 5.89 7.62
C LEU A 67 -9.39 5.06 8.80
N LYS A 68 -10.21 5.63 9.70
CA LYS A 68 -10.78 4.87 10.84
C LYS A 68 -11.73 3.76 10.39
N GLN A 69 -12.54 4.01 9.37
CA GLN A 69 -13.45 3.00 8.83
C GLN A 69 -12.67 1.95 8.05
N ILE A 70 -11.65 2.35 7.29
CA ILE A 70 -10.75 1.42 6.59
C ILE A 70 -10.07 0.50 7.61
N LYS A 71 -9.48 1.05 8.67
CA LYS A 71 -8.83 0.28 9.74
C LYS A 71 -9.78 -0.73 10.37
N THR A 72 -11.00 -0.30 10.69
CA THR A 72 -12.03 -1.19 11.25
C THR A 72 -12.38 -2.32 10.29
N MET A 73 -12.58 -2.01 9.01
CA MET A 73 -12.85 -2.99 7.97
C MET A 73 -11.70 -3.99 7.82
N LEU A 74 -10.46 -3.53 7.72
CA LEU A 74 -9.29 -4.38 7.56
C LEU A 74 -9.08 -5.29 8.77
N ASN A 75 -9.28 -4.79 10.00
CA ASN A 75 -9.20 -5.60 11.22
C ASN A 75 -10.22 -6.76 11.26
N ASN A 76 -11.32 -6.64 10.52
CA ASN A 76 -12.35 -7.67 10.39
C ASN A 76 -12.09 -8.63 9.22
N GLN A 77 -11.04 -8.40 8.41
CA GLN A 77 -10.58 -9.34 7.40
C GLN A 77 -9.49 -10.25 7.99
N GLU A 78 -9.23 -11.39 7.36
CA GLU A 78 -7.96 -12.09 7.60
C GLU A 78 -6.82 -11.24 7.01
N THR A 79 -6.05 -10.60 7.88
CA THR A 79 -5.10 -9.52 7.56
C THR A 79 -3.74 -10.02 7.07
N ASP A 80 -3.72 -10.76 5.97
CA ASP A 80 -2.49 -11.11 5.27
C ASP A 80 -2.47 -10.44 3.88
N GLY A 81 -1.42 -9.67 3.59
CA GLY A 81 -1.28 -8.93 2.34
C GLY A 81 -0.51 -7.62 2.46
N LEU A 82 -0.24 -7.00 1.31
CA LEU A 82 0.37 -5.68 1.21
C LEU A 82 -0.71 -4.60 1.21
N LEU A 83 -0.49 -3.51 1.93
CA LEU A 83 -1.35 -2.33 1.94
C LEU A 83 -0.60 -1.16 1.29
N LEU A 84 -1.12 -0.68 0.16
CA LEU A 84 -0.47 0.30 -0.71
C LEU A 84 -1.36 1.52 -0.92
N ASP A 85 -0.77 2.67 -1.25
CA ASP A 85 -1.53 3.88 -1.55
C ASP A 85 -1.15 4.52 -2.90
N GLY A 86 -2.14 4.97 -3.66
CA GLY A 86 -1.98 5.60 -4.96
C GLY A 86 -1.56 7.07 -4.94
N GLY A 87 -1.28 7.67 -3.79
CA GLY A 87 -0.91 9.09 -3.63
C GLY A 87 -2.11 9.98 -3.32
N ASP A 88 -1.84 11.27 -3.07
CA ASP A 88 -2.78 12.25 -2.50
C ASP A 88 -3.39 11.78 -1.17
N PHE A 89 -2.55 11.22 -0.30
CA PHE A 89 -2.98 10.87 1.05
C PHE A 89 -2.99 12.07 2.00
N LEU A 90 -2.17 13.09 1.72
CA LEU A 90 -2.20 14.40 2.37
C LEU A 90 -3.08 15.37 1.59
N ASP A 91 -3.52 16.45 2.24
CA ASP A 91 -4.20 17.55 1.58
C ASP A 91 -3.57 18.91 1.89
N ARG A 92 -3.62 19.82 0.91
CA ARG A 92 -3.15 21.20 1.03
C ARG A 92 -3.97 22.07 2.00
N SER A 93 -5.20 21.67 2.30
CA SER A 93 -6.05 22.34 3.30
C SER A 93 -5.72 21.92 4.73
N ASN A 94 -4.95 20.85 4.92
CA ASN A 94 -4.59 20.36 6.24
C ASN A 94 -3.43 21.17 6.84
N SER A 95 -3.55 21.45 8.15
CA SER A 95 -2.42 21.91 8.95
C SER A 95 -1.34 20.83 9.05
N VAL A 96 -0.11 21.23 9.41
CA VAL A 96 1.00 20.29 9.65
C VAL A 96 0.64 19.25 10.73
N ALA A 97 -0.13 19.65 11.76
CA ALA A 97 -0.58 18.73 12.81
C ALA A 97 -1.50 17.63 12.24
N GLN A 98 -2.45 18.00 11.38
CA GLN A 98 -3.34 17.06 10.70
C GLN A 98 -2.57 16.14 9.75
N GLN A 99 -1.61 16.68 8.96
CA GLN A 99 -0.77 15.85 8.10
C GLN A 99 0.03 14.80 8.89
N ARG A 100 0.55 15.17 10.07
CA ARG A 100 1.23 14.23 10.97
C ARG A 100 0.28 13.18 11.53
N GLU A 101 -0.97 13.54 11.83
CA GLU A 101 -2.00 12.61 12.29
C GLU A 101 -2.37 11.59 11.21
N VAL A 102 -2.47 12.02 9.95
CA VAL A 102 -2.69 11.15 8.79
C VAL A 102 -1.55 10.15 8.65
N ILE A 103 -0.30 10.64 8.64
CA ILE A 103 0.91 9.79 8.57
C ILE A 103 0.93 8.79 9.72
N HIS A 104 0.69 9.24 10.95
CA HIS A 104 0.65 8.37 12.13
C HIS A 104 -0.43 7.29 12.01
N THR A 105 -1.60 7.65 11.48
CA THR A 105 -2.71 6.72 11.26
C THR A 105 -2.35 5.68 10.20
N MET A 106 -1.72 6.08 9.09
CA MET A 106 -1.24 5.17 8.06
C MET A 106 -0.13 4.24 8.58
N ASN A 107 0.83 4.75 9.35
CA ASN A 107 1.85 3.93 10.02
C ASN A 107 1.19 2.85 10.90
N ALA A 108 0.23 3.25 11.74
CA ALA A 108 -0.49 2.34 12.63
C ALA A 108 -1.37 1.31 11.89
N MET A 109 -1.67 1.54 10.61
CA MET A 109 -2.37 0.59 9.73
C MET A 109 -1.42 -0.33 8.97
N GLY A 110 -0.11 -0.05 8.97
CA GLY A 110 0.88 -0.87 8.28
C GLY A 110 0.86 -0.69 6.77
N TYR A 111 0.70 0.55 6.28
CA TYR A 111 1.00 0.82 4.86
C TYR A 111 2.45 0.43 4.56
N HIS A 112 2.68 -0.12 3.38
CA HIS A 112 4.00 -0.59 2.96
C HIS A 112 4.66 0.44 2.02
N ALA A 113 3.90 0.98 1.08
CA ALA A 113 4.35 2.02 0.18
C ALA A 113 3.20 2.91 -0.29
N ALA A 114 3.55 4.12 -0.71
CA ALA A 114 2.64 5.07 -1.32
C ALA A 114 3.28 5.74 -2.55
N ALA A 115 2.47 6.08 -3.54
CA ALA A 115 2.88 7.01 -4.58
C ALA A 115 2.99 8.44 -4.02
N ILE A 116 3.52 9.33 -4.85
CA ILE A 116 3.52 10.77 -4.59
C ILE A 116 2.52 11.42 -5.54
N GLY A 117 1.45 11.96 -5.00
CA GLY A 117 0.51 12.78 -5.73
C GLY A 117 0.87 14.27 -5.71
N ASN A 118 0.03 15.08 -6.35
CA ASN A 118 0.27 16.52 -6.43
C ASN A 118 0.00 17.23 -5.10
N HIS A 119 -0.86 16.70 -4.22
CA HIS A 119 -1.12 17.28 -2.91
C HIS A 119 0.07 17.10 -1.95
N GLU A 120 0.82 16.00 -2.04
CA GLU A 120 2.06 15.83 -1.24
C GLU A 120 3.11 16.90 -1.54
N LEU A 121 3.13 17.42 -2.78
CA LEU A 121 4.09 18.41 -3.26
C LEU A 121 3.54 19.86 -3.21
N ALA A 122 2.30 20.06 -2.75
CA ALA A 122 1.62 21.36 -2.80
C ALA A 122 2.32 22.46 -1.98
N PHE A 123 2.99 22.09 -0.88
CA PHE A 123 3.78 23.00 -0.04
C PHE A 123 5.28 23.00 -0.39
N GLY A 124 5.65 22.40 -1.52
CA GLY A 124 7.02 22.28 -1.99
C GLY A 124 7.76 21.04 -1.48
N GLN A 125 8.87 20.73 -2.16
CA GLN A 125 9.64 19.51 -1.94
C GLN A 125 10.27 19.44 -0.53
N ASP A 126 10.68 20.58 0.03
CA ASP A 126 11.28 20.64 1.37
C ASP A 126 10.28 20.33 2.48
N HIS A 127 9.02 20.75 2.29
CA HIS A 127 7.93 20.42 3.21
C HIS A 127 7.70 18.90 3.25
N LEU A 128 7.59 18.27 2.08
CA LEU A 128 7.46 16.82 2.00
C LEU A 128 8.70 16.13 2.61
N ALA A 129 9.91 16.61 2.30
CA ALA A 129 11.16 16.05 2.87
C ALA A 129 11.21 16.10 4.39
N ALA A 130 10.56 17.08 5.03
CA ALA A 130 10.44 17.17 6.48
C ALA A 130 9.43 16.17 7.07
N LEU A 131 8.45 15.71 6.27
CA LEU A 131 7.44 14.74 6.68
C LEU A 131 7.86 13.28 6.46
N VAL A 132 8.63 12.97 5.40
CA VAL A 132 9.04 11.59 5.09
C VAL A 132 9.71 10.86 6.27
N PRO A 133 10.57 11.48 7.10
CA PRO A 133 11.14 10.81 8.26
C PRO A 133 10.13 10.34 9.31
N LEU A 134 8.87 10.80 9.23
CA LEU A 134 7.77 10.37 10.10
C LEU A 134 7.00 9.18 9.52
N MET A 135 7.26 8.78 8.27
CA MET A 135 6.56 7.70 7.59
C MET A 135 7.27 6.36 7.84
N GLU A 136 6.49 5.34 8.22
CA GLU A 136 6.97 3.94 8.33
C GLU A 136 6.75 3.15 7.03
N PHE A 137 6.11 3.78 6.05
CA PHE A 137 5.94 3.30 4.68
C PHE A 137 6.89 4.03 3.72
N THR A 138 7.22 3.41 2.60
CA THR A 138 8.15 4.01 1.62
C THR A 138 7.41 4.79 0.53
N LEU A 139 7.84 6.02 0.27
CA LEU A 139 7.41 6.73 -0.94
C LEU A 139 8.18 6.20 -2.16
N VAL A 140 7.47 5.83 -3.21
CA VAL A 140 8.06 5.36 -4.46
C VAL A 140 7.74 6.28 -5.63
N ASN A 141 8.76 6.66 -6.40
CA ASN A 141 8.61 7.39 -7.65
C ASN A 141 9.86 7.23 -8.54
N CYS A 142 9.68 6.86 -9.82
CA CYS A 142 10.77 6.68 -10.77
C CYS A 142 10.83 7.73 -11.91
N ASN A 143 9.90 8.70 -11.93
CA ASN A 143 9.83 9.71 -12.99
C ASN A 143 10.09 11.16 -12.51
N TYR A 144 10.10 11.43 -11.22
CA TYR A 144 10.48 12.71 -10.63
C TYR A 144 11.96 12.77 -10.31
N HIS A 145 12.52 13.97 -10.43
CA HIS A 145 13.89 14.29 -10.02
C HIS A 145 13.87 15.36 -8.95
N PHE A 146 14.34 14.99 -7.77
CA PHE A 146 14.46 15.88 -6.63
C PHE A 146 15.93 16.21 -6.40
N ASN A 147 16.27 17.50 -6.48
CA ASN A 147 17.65 17.99 -6.27
C ASN A 147 17.91 18.40 -4.81
N ASN A 148 17.02 18.03 -3.90
CA ASN A 148 17.10 18.31 -2.47
C ASN A 148 17.08 16.99 -1.67
N LYS A 149 16.97 17.10 -0.33
CA LYS A 149 16.92 15.94 0.58
C LYS A 149 15.83 14.92 0.23
N LEU A 150 14.75 15.34 -0.44
CA LEU A 150 13.68 14.43 -0.85
C LEU A 150 14.19 13.35 -1.82
N GLY A 151 15.19 13.66 -2.65
CA GLY A 151 15.77 12.70 -3.61
C GLY A 151 16.47 11.50 -2.95
N GLU A 152 16.92 11.65 -1.71
CA GLU A 152 17.48 10.54 -0.92
C GLU A 152 16.41 9.74 -0.17
N LEU A 153 15.24 10.35 0.07
CA LEU A 153 14.16 9.81 0.88
C LEU A 153 13.13 9.05 0.04
N VAL A 154 12.90 9.48 -1.21
CA VAL A 154 12.01 8.82 -2.16
C VAL A 154 12.80 7.77 -2.92
N LYS A 155 12.29 6.53 -2.93
CA LYS A 155 12.94 5.44 -3.65
C LYS A 155 12.37 5.30 -5.06
N PRO A 156 13.18 4.94 -6.06
CA PRO A 156 12.66 4.62 -7.39
C PRO A 156 11.75 3.37 -7.36
N TYR A 157 12.10 2.40 -6.51
CA TYR A 157 11.32 1.19 -6.27
C TYR A 157 11.63 0.60 -4.90
N ILE A 158 10.81 -0.36 -4.48
CA ILE A 158 11.10 -1.29 -3.40
C ILE A 158 10.76 -2.72 -3.82
N ILE A 159 11.27 -3.68 -3.07
CA ILE A 159 10.93 -5.09 -3.21
C ILE A 159 10.43 -5.60 -1.86
N ILE A 160 9.28 -6.27 -1.86
CA ILE A 160 8.69 -6.87 -0.67
C ILE A 160 8.46 -8.36 -0.93
N ASN A 161 8.84 -9.21 0.03
CA ASN A 161 8.54 -10.64 -0.04
C ASN A 161 7.19 -10.92 0.64
N SER A 162 6.29 -11.60 -0.06
CA SER A 162 5.04 -12.13 0.49
C SER A 162 5.09 -13.65 0.38
N GLY A 163 5.40 -14.31 1.50
CA GLY A 163 5.75 -15.73 1.50
C GLY A 163 6.95 -16.00 0.60
N GLN A 164 6.77 -16.86 -0.40
CA GLN A 164 7.82 -17.18 -1.39
C GLN A 164 7.87 -16.20 -2.57
N TYR A 165 6.92 -15.27 -2.70
CA TYR A 165 6.79 -14.39 -3.86
C TYR A 165 7.51 -13.07 -3.64
N LYS A 166 8.28 -12.64 -4.64
CA LYS A 166 8.98 -11.36 -4.64
C LYS A 166 8.16 -10.32 -5.40
N ILE A 167 7.73 -9.26 -4.72
CA ILE A 167 6.86 -8.23 -5.28
C ILE A 167 7.65 -6.93 -5.47
N GLY A 168 7.83 -6.52 -6.72
CA GLY A 168 8.45 -5.26 -7.08
C GLY A 168 7.41 -4.13 -7.10
N ILE A 169 7.71 -3.01 -6.47
CA ILE A 169 6.80 -1.86 -6.37
C ILE A 169 7.55 -0.61 -6.81
N THR A 170 7.08 0.05 -7.86
CA THR A 170 7.57 1.35 -8.34
C THR A 170 6.43 2.37 -8.29
N GLY A 171 6.72 3.65 -8.51
CA GLY A 171 5.67 4.65 -8.68
C GLY A 171 5.94 5.65 -9.78
N VAL A 172 4.88 6.31 -10.25
CA VAL A 172 4.95 7.45 -11.17
C VAL A 172 3.93 8.51 -10.79
N GLY A 173 4.21 9.76 -11.13
CA GLY A 173 3.31 10.89 -10.89
C GLY A 173 3.20 11.79 -12.11
N GLN A 174 2.12 12.56 -12.15
CA GLN A 174 1.85 13.52 -13.22
C GLN A 174 2.79 14.74 -13.20
N GLN A 175 2.69 15.62 -14.19
CA GLN A 175 3.45 16.87 -14.16
C GLN A 175 3.00 17.76 -12.98
N VAL A 176 3.95 18.16 -12.14
CA VAL A 176 3.74 19.11 -11.03
C VAL A 176 4.65 20.32 -11.23
N ALA A 177 4.09 21.53 -11.10
CA ALA A 177 4.86 22.76 -11.25
C ALA A 177 6.04 22.82 -10.26
N GLY A 178 7.23 23.14 -10.76
CA GLY A 178 8.45 23.22 -9.94
C GLY A 178 9.09 21.88 -9.59
N VAL A 179 8.61 20.77 -10.14
CA VAL A 179 9.25 19.44 -10.03
C VAL A 179 9.71 19.00 -11.41
N PHE A 180 11.00 18.68 -11.53
CA PHE A 180 11.52 18.10 -12.76
C PHE A 180 11.01 16.67 -12.90
N TYR A 181 10.54 16.31 -14.09
CA TYR A 181 10.00 14.99 -14.36
C TYR A 181 10.41 14.50 -15.75
N ASN A 182 10.55 13.19 -15.86
CA ASN A 182 10.71 12.47 -17.11
C ASN A 182 9.37 11.87 -17.56
N ASP A 183 9.34 11.37 -18.79
CA ASP A 183 8.23 10.60 -19.31
C ASP A 183 7.89 9.42 -18.37
N ALA A 184 6.68 9.45 -17.82
CA ALA A 184 6.23 8.50 -16.81
C ALA A 184 6.17 7.06 -17.37
N ILE A 185 5.76 6.88 -18.62
CA ILE A 185 5.60 5.55 -19.23
C ILE A 185 6.96 4.92 -19.50
N GLN A 186 7.90 5.69 -20.03
CA GLN A 186 9.28 5.22 -20.25
C GLN A 186 9.97 4.87 -18.93
N CYS A 187 9.84 5.73 -17.91
CA CYS A 187 10.40 5.46 -16.59
C CYS A 187 9.77 4.22 -15.94
N ALA A 188 8.45 4.09 -15.99
CA ALA A 188 7.74 2.92 -15.46
C ALA A 188 8.20 1.63 -16.15
N ASN A 189 8.31 1.62 -17.49
CA ASN A 189 8.77 0.47 -18.26
C ASN A 189 10.21 0.08 -17.96
N LYS A 190 11.11 1.07 -17.87
CA LYS A 190 12.51 0.82 -17.49
C LYS A 190 12.58 0.18 -16.11
N MET A 191 11.82 0.70 -15.15
CA MET A 191 11.81 0.18 -13.78
C MET A 191 11.16 -1.21 -13.69
N ALA A 192 10.04 -1.42 -14.39
CA ALA A 192 9.35 -2.70 -14.43
C ALA A 192 10.23 -3.79 -15.05
N LYS A 193 10.98 -3.46 -16.10
CA LYS A 193 11.98 -4.35 -16.70
C LYS A 193 13.06 -4.74 -15.69
N GLN A 194 13.67 -3.77 -15.01
CA GLN A 194 14.68 -4.04 -13.98
C GLN A 194 14.11 -4.93 -12.85
N LEU A 195 12.93 -4.60 -12.34
CA LEU A 195 12.25 -5.40 -11.31
C LEU A 195 11.98 -6.84 -11.78
N LYS A 196 11.60 -7.02 -13.04
CA LYS A 196 11.25 -8.34 -13.57
C LYS A 196 12.48 -9.18 -13.94
N GLU A 197 13.42 -8.60 -14.66
CA GLU A 197 14.54 -9.30 -15.28
C GLU A 197 15.75 -9.40 -14.37
N ASP A 198 16.13 -8.31 -13.70
CA ASP A 198 17.34 -8.25 -12.87
C ASP A 198 17.06 -8.69 -11.44
N GLU A 199 15.94 -8.20 -10.88
CA GLU A 199 15.55 -8.50 -9.50
C GLU A 199 14.70 -9.77 -9.37
N HIS A 200 14.26 -10.34 -10.50
CA HIS A 200 13.45 -11.55 -10.57
C HIS A 200 12.15 -11.47 -9.74
N CYS A 201 11.46 -10.33 -9.78
CA CYS A 201 10.15 -10.19 -9.15
C CYS A 201 9.10 -11.07 -9.83
N ASP A 202 8.30 -11.74 -9.01
CA ASP A 202 7.18 -12.57 -9.46
C ASP A 202 6.00 -11.69 -9.92
N LEU A 203 5.79 -10.56 -9.23
CA LEU A 203 4.77 -9.55 -9.52
C LEU A 203 5.40 -8.15 -9.54
N VAL A 204 4.99 -7.30 -10.48
CA VAL A 204 5.38 -5.88 -10.54
C VAL A 204 4.14 -4.98 -10.45
N ILE A 205 4.14 -4.11 -9.45
CA ILE A 205 3.06 -3.15 -9.17
C ILE A 205 3.59 -1.72 -9.41
N CYS A 206 2.82 -0.93 -10.14
CA CYS A 206 3.08 0.50 -10.32
C CYS A 206 2.03 1.32 -9.54
N LEU A 207 2.48 2.10 -8.55
CA LEU A 207 1.66 3.08 -7.85
C LEU A 207 1.66 4.37 -8.67
N SER A 208 0.56 4.68 -9.34
CA SER A 208 0.49 5.74 -10.33
C SER A 208 -0.48 6.84 -9.95
N HIS A 209 0.03 8.06 -9.89
CA HIS A 209 -0.74 9.28 -9.71
C HIS A 209 -0.92 10.07 -11.03
N LEU A 210 -1.07 9.36 -12.15
CA LEU A 210 -1.37 9.94 -13.46
C LEU A 210 -2.86 10.20 -13.70
N GLY A 211 -3.73 9.51 -12.96
CA GLY A 211 -5.14 9.45 -13.31
C GLY A 211 -5.46 8.33 -14.31
N CYS A 212 -6.71 7.88 -14.30
CA CYS A 212 -7.16 6.75 -15.12
C CYS A 212 -7.61 7.19 -16.52
N GLN A 213 -8.05 8.43 -16.68
CA GLN A 213 -8.37 9.02 -17.97
C GLN A 213 -8.15 10.52 -17.93
N GLN A 214 -7.09 10.97 -18.60
CA GLN A 214 -6.74 12.39 -18.67
C GLN A 214 -7.31 13.03 -19.94
N GLU A 215 -7.64 14.31 -19.83
CA GLU A 215 -8.00 15.13 -20.99
C GLU A 215 -6.74 15.57 -21.75
N ASN A 216 -6.93 16.04 -22.99
CA ASN A 216 -5.91 16.75 -23.78
C ASN A 216 -4.64 15.95 -24.13
N GLY A 217 -4.68 14.62 -24.05
CA GLY A 217 -3.58 13.76 -24.47
C GLY A 217 -2.44 13.63 -23.45
N ASN A 218 -2.64 14.11 -22.22
CA ASN A 218 -1.71 13.83 -21.12
C ASN A 218 -1.63 12.31 -20.86
N PRO A 219 -0.47 11.80 -20.42
CA PRO A 219 -0.33 10.39 -20.09
C PRO A 219 -1.28 10.01 -18.94
N ASP A 220 -2.00 8.91 -19.11
CA ASP A 220 -2.90 8.33 -18.12
C ASP A 220 -2.63 6.83 -17.91
N ASN A 221 -3.33 6.22 -16.95
CA ASN A 221 -3.12 4.82 -16.60
C ASN A 221 -3.63 3.84 -17.67
N LYS A 222 -4.59 4.23 -18.52
CA LYS A 222 -5.01 3.40 -19.67
C LYS A 222 -3.92 3.40 -20.74
N MET A 223 -3.26 4.52 -20.98
CA MET A 223 -2.10 4.63 -21.87
C MET A 223 -0.91 3.85 -21.29
N LEU A 224 -0.58 4.05 -20.00
CA LEU A 224 0.48 3.31 -19.33
C LEU A 224 0.25 1.80 -19.42
N ALA A 225 -0.96 1.31 -19.14
CA ALA A 225 -1.28 -0.12 -19.26
C ALA A 225 -1.02 -0.66 -20.66
N ARG A 226 -1.50 0.03 -21.71
CA ARG A 226 -1.33 -0.38 -23.11
C ARG A 226 0.14 -0.42 -23.53
N GLU A 227 0.91 0.59 -23.15
CA GLU A 227 2.31 0.74 -23.54
C GLU A 227 3.29 -0.01 -22.62
N SER A 228 2.79 -0.60 -21.53
CA SER A 228 3.65 -1.21 -20.52
C SER A 228 4.35 -2.50 -20.97
N GLU A 229 5.44 -2.83 -20.29
CA GLU A 229 6.01 -4.17 -20.24
C GLU A 229 6.22 -4.58 -18.80
N HIS A 230 6.02 -5.85 -18.50
CA HIS A 230 6.28 -6.47 -17.19
C HIS A 230 5.45 -5.95 -16.00
N ILE A 231 4.69 -4.86 -16.12
CA ILE A 231 3.76 -4.40 -15.10
C ILE A 231 2.54 -5.33 -15.06
N ASP A 232 2.19 -5.82 -13.88
CA ASP A 232 1.03 -6.69 -13.67
C ASP A 232 -0.18 -5.91 -13.13
N MET A 233 0.07 -4.86 -12.33
CA MET A 233 -0.98 -4.05 -11.72
C MET A 233 -0.57 -2.58 -11.63
N ILE A 234 -1.52 -1.70 -11.91
CA ILE A 234 -1.45 -0.26 -11.73
C ILE A 234 -2.48 0.13 -10.67
N ILE A 235 -2.00 0.65 -9.54
CA ILE A 235 -2.84 1.29 -8.52
C ILE A 235 -2.90 2.77 -8.86
N SER A 236 -4.08 3.23 -9.27
CA SER A 236 -4.34 4.58 -9.80
C SER A 236 -4.84 5.52 -8.72
N GLY A 237 -4.48 6.80 -8.82
CA GLY A 237 -5.07 7.91 -8.06
C GLY A 237 -5.47 9.10 -8.95
N HIS A 238 -5.56 10.30 -8.36
CA HIS A 238 -5.71 11.61 -8.99
C HIS A 238 -7.13 12.01 -9.44
N ASN A 239 -7.75 11.34 -10.42
CA ASN A 239 -9.03 11.81 -11.00
C ASN A 239 -10.28 11.44 -10.16
N GLN A 240 -10.12 10.98 -8.91
CA GLN A 240 -11.20 10.56 -8.01
C GLN A 240 -12.25 9.67 -8.73
N GLU A 241 -11.78 8.66 -9.49
CA GLU A 241 -12.65 7.81 -10.30
C GLU A 241 -13.41 6.78 -9.45
N LEU A 242 -14.73 6.69 -9.65
CA LEU A 242 -15.58 5.68 -8.99
C LEU A 242 -15.73 4.48 -9.93
N MET A 243 -15.00 3.40 -9.68
CA MET A 243 -14.98 2.23 -10.55
C MET A 243 -15.91 1.11 -10.05
N ASN A 244 -16.79 0.58 -10.90
CA ASN A 244 -17.69 -0.55 -10.59
C ASN A 244 -16.99 -1.94 -10.66
N GLY A 245 -15.67 -1.95 -10.55
CA GLY A 245 -14.80 -3.12 -10.78
C GLY A 245 -13.43 -2.68 -11.27
N GLN A 246 -12.42 -3.52 -11.12
CA GLN A 246 -11.08 -3.23 -11.62
C GLN A 246 -11.05 -3.46 -13.14
N LEU A 247 -10.32 -2.63 -13.88
CA LEU A 247 -10.18 -2.78 -15.32
C LEU A 247 -9.05 -3.77 -15.62
N VAL A 248 -9.27 -4.63 -16.61
CA VAL A 248 -8.22 -5.50 -17.16
C VAL A 248 -7.96 -5.07 -18.59
N MET A 249 -6.71 -4.74 -18.87
CA MET A 249 -6.25 -4.32 -20.19
C MET A 249 -5.09 -5.19 -20.65
N GLN A 250 -4.82 -5.22 -21.95
CA GLN A 250 -3.63 -5.87 -22.48
C GLN A 250 -2.56 -4.83 -22.76
N ASN A 251 -1.33 -5.14 -22.36
CA ASN A 251 -0.16 -4.36 -22.74
C ASN A 251 0.33 -4.72 -24.15
N LYS A 252 1.41 -4.09 -24.62
CA LYS A 252 1.94 -4.32 -25.98
C LYS A 252 2.42 -5.75 -26.21
N ASN A 253 2.77 -6.48 -25.15
CA ASN A 253 3.14 -7.90 -25.19
C ASN A 253 1.93 -8.83 -25.00
N LYS A 254 0.70 -8.29 -25.05
CA LYS A 254 -0.58 -9.01 -24.87
C LYS A 254 -0.76 -9.66 -23.50
N HIS A 255 0.02 -9.23 -22.50
CA HIS A 255 -0.19 -9.64 -21.12
C HIS A 255 -1.25 -8.76 -20.46
N GLU A 256 -2.02 -9.37 -19.57
CA GLU A 256 -3.03 -8.68 -18.77
C GLU A 256 -2.37 -7.76 -17.73
N VAL A 257 -2.89 -6.53 -17.66
CA VAL A 257 -2.54 -5.50 -16.69
C VAL A 257 -3.82 -5.04 -16.02
N ILE A 258 -3.83 -5.10 -14.70
CA ILE A 258 -4.96 -4.64 -13.89
C ILE A 258 -4.80 -3.15 -13.59
N ILE A 259 -5.85 -2.36 -13.79
CA ILE A 259 -5.93 -0.98 -13.31
C ILE A 259 -7.01 -0.91 -12.23
N SER A 260 -6.65 -0.38 -11.08
CA SER A 260 -7.56 -0.25 -9.95
C SER A 260 -7.45 1.13 -9.30
N GLN A 261 -8.60 1.76 -9.03
CA GLN A 261 -8.73 3.02 -8.31
C GLN A 261 -9.87 2.91 -7.31
N ALA A 262 -9.58 3.16 -6.04
CA ALA A 262 -10.48 3.00 -4.91
C ALA A 262 -11.21 4.31 -4.56
N ALA A 263 -11.87 4.93 -5.54
CA ALA A 263 -12.59 6.20 -5.38
C ALA A 263 -11.69 7.31 -4.79
N TRP A 264 -12.11 7.94 -3.68
CA TRP A 264 -11.41 8.99 -2.95
C TRP A 264 -11.87 8.99 -1.48
N ASN A 265 -11.16 9.74 -0.63
CA ASN A 265 -11.46 9.98 0.79
C ASN A 265 -11.68 8.69 1.61
N GLY A 266 -11.05 7.59 1.17
CA GLY A 266 -11.22 6.27 1.76
C GLY A 266 -12.60 5.64 1.60
N LEU A 267 -13.45 6.16 0.70
CA LEU A 267 -14.80 5.65 0.44
C LEU A 267 -14.81 4.22 -0.10
N MET A 268 -13.71 3.78 -0.71
CA MET A 268 -13.50 2.42 -1.15
C MET A 268 -12.09 1.95 -0.79
N ILE A 269 -11.93 0.64 -0.71
CA ILE A 269 -10.64 -0.04 -0.68
C ILE A 269 -10.63 -1.11 -1.75
N GLY A 270 -9.59 -1.14 -2.58
CA GLY A 270 -9.39 -2.22 -3.53
C GLY A 270 -8.71 -3.40 -2.87
N LYS A 271 -9.19 -4.61 -3.19
CA LYS A 271 -8.59 -5.89 -2.81
C LYS A 271 -8.36 -6.72 -4.06
N THR A 272 -7.12 -7.11 -4.30
CA THR A 272 -6.74 -7.98 -5.42
C THR A 272 -5.93 -9.15 -4.88
N VAL A 273 -6.33 -10.36 -5.20
CA VAL A 273 -5.64 -11.60 -4.83
C VAL A 273 -5.08 -12.23 -6.10
N PHE A 274 -3.76 -12.32 -6.19
CA PHE A 274 -3.07 -13.06 -7.24
C PHE A 274 -2.76 -14.46 -6.74
N SER A 275 -3.36 -15.46 -7.36
CA SER A 275 -3.04 -16.87 -7.13
C SER A 275 -2.03 -17.37 -8.15
N PHE A 276 -1.14 -18.24 -7.69
CA PHE A 276 -0.07 -18.81 -8.50
C PHE A 276 -0.15 -20.34 -8.50
N SER A 277 0.13 -20.96 -9.65
CA SER A 277 0.29 -22.41 -9.77
C SER A 277 1.73 -22.84 -9.42
N ASN A 278 1.98 -24.15 -9.45
CA ASN A 278 3.32 -24.71 -9.28
C ASN A 278 4.31 -24.06 -10.26
N GLY A 279 5.47 -23.63 -9.77
CA GLY A 279 6.45 -22.89 -10.57
C GLY A 279 6.23 -21.37 -10.63
N LYS A 280 5.37 -20.82 -9.76
CA LYS A 280 5.09 -19.37 -9.62
C LYS A 280 4.49 -18.71 -10.86
N GLN A 281 3.76 -19.46 -11.68
CA GLN A 281 2.99 -18.88 -12.79
C GLN A 281 1.65 -18.36 -12.25
N LYS A 282 1.26 -17.12 -12.60
CA LYS A 282 -0.07 -16.59 -12.25
C LYS A 282 -1.16 -17.48 -12.85
N SER A 283 -2.10 -17.93 -12.03
CA SER A 283 -3.16 -18.86 -12.42
C SER A 283 -4.57 -18.27 -12.29
N HIS A 284 -4.79 -17.40 -11.30
CA HIS A 284 -6.09 -16.79 -11.06
C HIS A 284 -5.93 -15.42 -10.40
N ILE A 285 -6.92 -14.55 -10.61
CA ILE A 285 -6.97 -13.20 -10.04
C ILE A 285 -8.40 -12.98 -9.53
N ASP A 286 -8.55 -12.74 -8.22
CA ASP A 286 -9.81 -12.27 -7.61
C ASP A 286 -9.66 -10.78 -7.27
N ALA A 287 -10.44 -9.94 -7.93
CA ALA A 287 -10.38 -8.50 -7.80
C ALA A 287 -11.74 -7.94 -7.39
N ARG A 288 -11.79 -7.22 -6.27
CA ARG A 288 -13.02 -6.63 -5.74
C ARG A 288 -12.75 -5.34 -4.99
N TYR A 289 -13.81 -4.56 -4.82
CA TYR A 289 -13.80 -3.40 -3.93
C TYR A 289 -14.62 -3.69 -2.68
N LEU A 290 -14.24 -3.04 -1.58
CA LEU A 290 -15.00 -3.00 -0.35
C LEU A 290 -15.32 -1.53 -0.02
N VAL A 291 -16.42 -1.28 0.69
CA VAL A 291 -16.85 0.07 1.10
C VAL A 291 -16.71 0.21 2.62
N PRO A 292 -15.66 0.87 3.12
CA PRO A 292 -15.45 1.08 4.56
C PRO A 292 -16.64 1.77 5.22
N GLY A 293 -17.07 1.26 6.37
CA GLY A 293 -18.18 1.83 7.13
C GLY A 293 -19.58 1.50 6.58
N GLN A 294 -19.67 0.64 5.55
CA GLN A 294 -20.97 0.17 5.05
C GLN A 294 -21.80 -0.48 6.17
N PRO A 295 -23.12 -0.20 6.23
CA PRO A 295 -24.05 -0.88 7.12
C PRO A 295 -23.94 -2.41 7.04
N TYR A 296 -24.05 -3.07 8.19
CA TYR A 296 -24.00 -4.53 8.27
C TYR A 296 -25.08 -5.17 7.39
N GLY A 297 -24.68 -6.18 6.61
CA GLY A 297 -25.58 -6.90 5.69
C GLY A 297 -25.88 -6.17 4.38
N GLN A 298 -25.42 -4.93 4.19
CA GLN A 298 -25.58 -4.23 2.92
C GLN A 298 -24.66 -4.81 1.83
N LYS A 299 -25.19 -4.98 0.63
CA LYS A 299 -24.43 -5.46 -0.53
C LYS A 299 -23.61 -4.32 -1.14
N PHE A 300 -22.42 -4.64 -1.64
CA PHE A 300 -21.55 -3.69 -2.36
C PHE A 300 -22.30 -2.87 -3.41
N ALA A 301 -23.12 -3.51 -4.25
CA ALA A 301 -23.87 -2.83 -5.31
C ALA A 301 -24.78 -1.70 -4.78
N THR A 302 -25.37 -1.88 -3.60
CA THR A 302 -26.22 -0.85 -2.97
C THR A 302 -25.38 0.29 -2.42
N SER A 303 -24.28 -0.01 -1.73
CA SER A 303 -23.36 1.01 -1.22
C SER A 303 -22.72 1.80 -2.36
N PHE A 304 -22.29 1.11 -3.43
CA PHE A 304 -21.73 1.71 -4.64
C PHE A 304 -22.73 2.65 -5.35
N ALA A 305 -24.00 2.25 -5.47
CA ALA A 305 -25.04 3.13 -6.02
C ALA A 305 -25.19 4.42 -5.17
N GLY A 306 -25.09 4.31 -3.84
CA GLY A 306 -25.05 5.45 -2.94
C GLY A 306 -23.83 6.36 -3.21
N LEU A 307 -22.64 5.79 -3.37
CA LEU A 307 -21.42 6.56 -3.70
C LEU A 307 -21.54 7.29 -5.04
N ARG A 308 -22.21 6.69 -6.03
CA ARG A 308 -22.44 7.34 -7.33
C ARG A 308 -23.28 8.61 -7.20
N LEU A 309 -24.33 8.57 -6.37
CA LEU A 309 -25.17 9.76 -6.11
C LEU A 309 -24.36 10.88 -5.44
N ILE A 310 -23.46 10.53 -4.51
CA ILE A 310 -22.55 11.51 -3.88
C ILE A 310 -21.66 12.16 -4.94
N LYS A 311 -21.08 11.36 -5.84
CA LYS A 311 -20.23 11.88 -6.93
C LYS A 311 -20.98 12.89 -7.79
N GLU A 312 -22.19 12.53 -8.23
CA GLU A 312 -23.03 13.38 -9.08
C GLU A 312 -23.40 14.70 -8.36
N GLN A 313 -23.62 14.67 -7.05
CA GLN A 313 -23.87 15.89 -6.26
C GLN A 313 -22.63 16.77 -6.08
N SER A 314 -21.44 16.17 -5.92
CA SER A 314 -20.18 16.91 -5.74
C SER A 314 -19.69 17.63 -7.00
N VAL A 315 -20.14 17.23 -8.20
CA VAL A 315 -19.81 17.88 -9.48
C VAL A 315 -20.73 19.09 -9.77
N LEU A 316 -21.82 19.24 -9.01
CA LEU A 316 -22.80 20.33 -9.16
C LEU A 316 -22.52 21.54 -8.26
N VAL A 317 -21.41 21.53 -7.50
CA VAL A 317 -20.98 22.60 -6.58
C VAL A 317 -19.61 23.10 -7.02
#